data_AF-A0A8J1VVI6-F1
#
_entry.id   AF-A0A8J1VVI6-F1
#
_cell.length_a   1.000
_cell.length_b   1.000
_cell.length_c   1.000
_cell.angle_alpha   90.00
_cell.angle_beta   90.00
_cell.angle_gamma   90.00
#
_symmetry.space_group_name_H-M   'P 1'
#
loop_
_entity.id
_entity.type
_entity.pdbx_description
1 polymer ?
#
loop_
_entity_poly.entity_id
_entity_poly.type
_entity_poly.pdbx_seq_one_letter_code
_entity_poly.pdbx_strand_id
1 'polypeptide(L)'
;MQSSTFLGEECLGQHLGSPQQANLGDGHGVVDEVEELRWDYGNPYIGTCQETFDGGLHLRYWIQNTTGAYFMAVSVEEDLSSDHDIVRDGYNKGRDYLVGNLTGHQIIPYNVTSQTTFSGITSFGNYSYQTDVQYVSGLLQNSSLGINHNLTFQLPFSVETSRHPAIDGLVAVMTVKTISQPQSSAAMTTYSQMRFAALALPLLTLGGLVALS
;
A
#
# COMPACT_ATOMS: atom_id res chain seq x y z
N MET A 1 9.74 2.11 11.06
CA MET A 1 10.11 1.07 10.07
C MET A 1 9.30 1.40 8.83
N GLN A 2 9.99 1.56 7.70
CA GLN A 2 9.41 2.01 6.44
C GLN A 2 8.86 0.81 5.67
N SER A 3 7.71 0.96 5.01
CA SER A 3 7.09 -0.10 4.19
C SER A 3 8.03 -0.54 3.05
N SER A 4 7.82 -1.74 2.50
CA SER A 4 8.61 -2.19 1.33
C SER A 4 8.34 -1.37 0.06
N THR A 5 7.24 -0.61 0.04
CA THR A 5 6.93 0.37 -1.00
C THR A 5 7.55 1.74 -0.74
N PHE A 6 7.99 2.01 0.50
CA PHE A 6 8.40 3.32 1.00
C PHE A 6 7.28 4.37 0.96
N LEU A 7 6.02 3.91 0.99
CA LEU A 7 4.82 4.75 1.02
C LEU A 7 4.09 4.60 2.36
N GLY A 8 3.41 5.66 2.78
CA GLY A 8 2.55 5.68 3.97
C GLY A 8 1.35 6.62 3.81
N GLU A 9 0.42 6.56 4.76
CA GLU A 9 -0.76 7.45 4.81
C GLU A 9 -0.35 8.93 4.89
N GLU A 10 -1.21 9.82 4.41
CA GLU A 10 -0.95 11.26 4.42
C GLU A 10 -0.64 11.79 5.82
N CYS A 11 0.23 12.80 5.85
CA CYS A 11 0.66 13.44 7.09
C CYS A 11 -0.54 13.93 7.91
N LEU A 12 -0.78 13.32 9.07
CA LEU A 12 -1.85 13.69 10.01
C LEU A 12 -3.25 13.75 9.36
N GLY A 13 -3.47 12.97 8.29
CA GLY A 13 -4.73 12.94 7.54
C GLY A 13 -5.04 14.25 6.79
N GLN A 14 -4.04 15.08 6.51
CA GLN A 14 -4.21 16.28 5.70
C GLN A 14 -4.26 15.91 4.22
N HIS A 15 -5.48 15.84 3.67
CA HIS A 15 -5.72 15.70 2.25
C HIS A 15 -5.99 17.07 1.62
N LEU A 16 -5.08 17.55 0.77
CA LEU A 16 -5.27 18.78 0.00
C LEU A 16 -5.63 18.43 -1.44
N GLY A 17 -6.90 18.50 -1.77
CA GLY A 17 -7.39 18.18 -3.10
C GLY A 17 -8.81 17.62 -3.07
N SER A 18 -9.38 17.41 -4.25
CA SER A 18 -10.55 16.53 -4.39
C SER A 18 -10.06 15.14 -4.74
N PRO A 19 -10.73 14.07 -4.28
CA PRO A 19 -10.42 12.70 -4.67
C PRO A 19 -10.33 12.58 -6.19
N GLN A 20 -9.30 11.90 -6.69
CA GLN A 20 -9.21 11.60 -8.11
C GLN A 20 -10.20 10.51 -8.49
N GLN A 21 -10.67 10.61 -9.73
CA GLN A 21 -11.72 9.75 -10.22
C GLN A 21 -11.23 8.88 -11.37
N ALA A 22 -11.65 7.61 -11.37
CA ALA A 22 -11.31 6.66 -12.42
C ALA A 22 -12.51 5.78 -12.77
N ASN A 23 -12.59 5.31 -14.02
CA ASN A 23 -13.51 4.25 -14.41
C ASN A 23 -12.71 2.94 -14.51
N LEU A 24 -13.06 1.97 -13.66
CA LEU A 24 -12.33 0.71 -13.54
C LEU A 24 -12.81 -0.36 -14.53
N GLY A 25 -13.73 -0.02 -15.44
CA GLY A 25 -14.25 -0.95 -16.44
C GLY A 25 -15.13 -2.07 -15.87
N ASP A 26 -15.65 -1.91 -14.66
CA ASP A 26 -16.45 -2.90 -13.93
C ASP A 26 -17.96 -2.59 -13.93
N GLY A 27 -18.40 -1.64 -14.76
CA GLY A 27 -19.80 -1.26 -14.92
C GLY A 27 -20.34 -0.30 -13.86
N HIS A 28 -19.52 0.16 -12.92
CA HIS A 28 -19.94 1.09 -11.85
C HIS A 28 -19.74 2.56 -12.22
N GLY A 29 -19.26 2.83 -13.44
CA GLY A 29 -18.99 4.18 -13.92
C GLY A 29 -17.69 4.73 -13.35
N VAL A 30 -17.67 6.03 -13.08
CA VAL A 30 -16.54 6.73 -12.50
C VAL A 30 -16.65 6.67 -10.98
N VAL A 31 -15.58 6.26 -10.31
CA VAL A 31 -15.49 6.12 -8.85
C VAL A 31 -14.33 6.95 -8.30
N ASP A 32 -14.48 7.41 -7.06
CA ASP A 32 -13.42 8.13 -6.34
C ASP A 32 -12.32 7.17 -5.90
N GLU A 33 -11.10 7.69 -5.77
CA GLU A 33 -9.97 6.98 -5.17
C GLU A 33 -10.31 6.53 -3.74
N VAL A 34 -9.71 5.41 -3.33
CA VAL A 34 -9.87 4.89 -1.98
C VAL A 34 -9.05 5.74 -1.01
N GLU A 35 -7.78 5.98 -1.37
CA GLU A 35 -6.84 6.71 -0.55
C GLU A 35 -5.61 7.12 -1.38
N GLU A 36 -4.94 8.14 -0.86
CA GLU A 36 -3.66 8.67 -1.31
C GLU A 36 -2.55 8.27 -0.33
N LEU A 37 -1.47 7.70 -0.84
CA LEU A 37 -0.25 7.37 -0.10
C LEU A 37 0.91 8.24 -0.60
N ARG A 38 1.70 8.75 0.33
CA ARG A 38 2.84 9.63 0.07
C ARG A 38 4.14 8.95 0.45
N TRP A 39 5.25 9.41 -0.11
CA TRP A 39 6.57 8.88 0.21
C TRP A 39 6.85 9.08 1.70
N ASP A 40 7.06 7.98 2.41
CA ASP A 40 7.48 8.00 3.79
C ASP A 40 9.01 8.16 3.78
N TYR A 41 9.58 9.20 4.39
CA TYR A 41 11.03 9.35 4.54
C TYR A 41 11.64 8.49 5.69
N GLY A 42 10.83 7.64 6.32
CA GLY A 42 11.24 6.73 7.39
C GLY A 42 11.29 7.39 8.77
N ASN A 43 10.81 8.65 8.89
CA ASN A 43 10.69 9.32 10.18
C ASN A 43 9.42 8.81 10.90
N PRO A 44 9.54 8.19 12.09
CA PRO A 44 8.41 7.57 12.77
C PRO A 44 7.34 8.55 13.29
N TYR A 45 7.59 9.85 13.24
CA TYR A 45 6.63 10.87 13.70
C TYR A 45 6.04 11.71 12.56
N ILE A 46 6.80 11.90 11.47
CA ILE A 46 6.48 12.85 10.40
C ILE A 46 6.96 12.40 9.02
N GLY A 47 7.16 11.09 8.80
CA GLY A 47 7.81 10.54 7.60
C GLY A 47 7.16 10.96 6.29
N THR A 48 5.82 10.91 6.20
CA THR A 48 5.06 11.42 5.05
C THR A 48 4.84 12.93 5.08
N CYS A 49 5.07 13.60 6.23
CA CYS A 49 5.05 15.06 6.30
C CYS A 49 6.31 15.70 5.70
N GLN A 50 7.41 14.95 5.64
CA GLN A 50 8.64 15.42 5.00
C GLN A 50 8.50 15.44 3.48
N GLU A 51 7.69 14.55 2.90
CA GLU A 51 7.33 14.59 1.48
C GLU A 51 6.64 15.89 1.09
N THR A 52 5.83 16.47 1.99
CA THR A 52 5.30 17.83 1.78
C THR A 52 6.41 18.84 1.47
N PHE A 53 7.62 18.69 2.01
CA PHE A 53 8.71 19.65 1.78
C PHE A 53 9.72 19.23 0.72
N ASP A 54 9.82 17.95 0.39
CA ASP A 54 10.90 17.39 -0.43
C ASP A 54 10.39 16.76 -1.75
N GLY A 55 9.07 16.57 -1.90
CA GLY A 55 8.48 15.77 -2.97
C GLY A 55 8.73 14.27 -2.78
N GLY A 56 8.39 13.43 -3.76
CA GLY A 56 8.60 11.99 -3.65
C GLY A 56 7.60 11.15 -4.43
N LEU A 57 7.59 9.84 -4.20
CA LEU A 57 6.51 9.01 -4.76
C LEU A 57 5.16 9.38 -4.16
N HIS A 58 4.18 9.39 -5.04
CA HIS A 58 2.80 9.65 -4.73
C HIS A 58 1.96 8.55 -5.38
N LEU A 59 1.10 7.88 -4.59
CA LEU A 59 0.32 6.74 -5.04
C LEU A 59 -1.14 6.93 -4.67
N ARG A 60 -2.00 6.90 -5.69
CA ARG A 60 -3.45 6.81 -5.52
C ARG A 60 -3.91 5.44 -5.97
N TYR A 61 -4.90 4.87 -5.28
CA TYR A 61 -5.43 3.57 -5.68
C TYR A 61 -6.96 3.47 -5.64
N TRP A 62 -7.45 2.55 -6.45
CA TRP A 62 -8.84 2.15 -6.55
C TRP A 62 -8.93 0.63 -6.46
N ILE A 63 -10.06 0.12 -5.96
CA ILE A 63 -10.32 -1.33 -5.87
C ILE A 63 -11.48 -1.67 -6.79
N GLN A 64 -11.22 -2.53 -7.78
CA GLN A 64 -12.25 -2.97 -8.72
C GLN A 64 -13.21 -3.96 -8.04
N ASN A 65 -14.52 -3.69 -8.11
CA ASN A 65 -15.51 -4.47 -7.37
C ASN A 65 -15.67 -5.91 -7.91
N THR A 66 -15.47 -6.10 -9.22
CA THR A 66 -15.68 -7.41 -9.88
C THR A 66 -14.58 -8.42 -9.60
N THR A 67 -13.33 -7.99 -9.45
CA THR A 67 -12.17 -8.88 -9.29
C THR A 67 -11.44 -8.71 -7.97
N GLY A 68 -11.63 -7.59 -7.27
CA GLY A 68 -10.82 -7.17 -6.13
C GLY A 68 -9.41 -6.69 -6.51
N ALA A 69 -9.13 -6.48 -7.80
CA ALA A 69 -7.84 -5.96 -8.25
C ALA A 69 -7.64 -4.49 -7.84
N TYR A 70 -6.40 -4.17 -7.46
CA TYR A 70 -5.98 -2.81 -7.15
C TYR A 70 -5.47 -2.14 -8.42
N PHE A 71 -6.06 -1.01 -8.76
CA PHE A 71 -5.58 -0.10 -9.79
C PHE A 71 -4.82 1.02 -9.11
N MET A 72 -3.62 1.33 -9.58
CA MET A 72 -2.75 2.32 -8.95
C MET A 72 -2.29 3.34 -9.98
N ALA A 73 -2.39 4.62 -9.62
CA ALA A 73 -1.72 5.72 -10.30
C ALA A 73 -0.55 6.15 -9.43
N VAL A 74 0.67 6.06 -9.97
CA VAL A 74 1.90 6.34 -9.22
C VAL A 74 2.67 7.43 -9.94
N SER A 75 2.87 8.57 -9.28
CA SER A 75 3.65 9.70 -9.76
C SER A 75 4.86 9.94 -8.87
N VAL A 76 5.77 10.78 -9.35
CA VAL A 76 6.75 11.47 -8.51
C VAL A 76 6.32 12.94 -8.50
N GLU A 77 6.11 13.49 -7.31
CA GLU A 77 5.75 14.91 -7.10
C GLU A 77 6.99 15.73 -6.73
N GLU A 78 7.00 16.99 -7.15
CA GLU A 78 7.93 18.02 -6.72
C GLU A 78 7.59 18.45 -5.27
N ASP A 79 8.45 19.29 -4.70
CA ASP A 79 8.23 19.86 -3.37
C ASP A 79 7.10 20.91 -3.31
N LEU A 80 6.74 21.33 -2.09
CA LEU A 80 5.76 22.40 -1.85
C LEU A 80 6.11 23.73 -2.51
N SER A 81 7.39 24.04 -2.74
CA SER A 81 7.75 25.29 -3.43
C SER A 81 7.31 25.31 -4.90
N SER A 82 7.06 24.11 -5.44
CA SER A 82 6.46 23.86 -6.74
C SER A 82 5.00 23.41 -6.66
N ASP A 83 4.32 23.65 -5.52
CA ASP A 83 2.90 23.33 -5.30
C ASP A 83 2.55 21.85 -5.52
N HIS A 84 3.48 20.94 -5.20
CA HIS A 84 3.31 19.50 -5.42
C HIS A 84 2.99 19.12 -6.87
N ASP A 85 3.48 19.91 -7.83
CA ASP A 85 3.34 19.55 -9.24
C ASP A 85 4.06 18.23 -9.54
N ILE A 86 3.65 17.53 -10.59
CA ILE A 86 4.26 16.26 -10.96
C ILE A 86 5.55 16.54 -11.70
N VAL A 87 6.64 15.90 -11.27
CA VAL A 87 7.95 16.05 -11.92
C VAL A 87 7.82 15.66 -13.39
N ARG A 88 8.71 16.19 -14.23
CA ARG A 88 8.78 15.76 -15.64
C ARG A 88 8.91 14.24 -15.74
N ASP A 89 8.07 13.61 -16.57
CA ASP A 89 7.99 12.14 -16.71
C ASP A 89 7.59 11.40 -15.42
N GLY A 90 6.90 12.10 -14.51
CA GLY A 90 6.65 11.65 -13.15
C GLY A 90 5.85 10.36 -13.03
N TYR A 91 4.90 10.10 -13.93
CA TYR A 91 4.12 8.84 -13.88
C TYR A 91 4.93 7.62 -14.31
N ASN A 92 5.73 7.73 -15.38
CA ASN A 92 6.57 6.62 -15.81
C ASN A 92 7.67 6.34 -14.76
N LYS A 93 8.29 7.41 -14.22
CA LYS A 93 9.23 7.30 -13.10
C LYS A 93 8.59 6.69 -11.86
N GLY A 94 7.40 7.16 -11.48
CA GLY A 94 6.68 6.71 -10.30
C GLY A 94 6.38 5.22 -10.35
N ARG A 95 5.80 4.77 -11.47
CA ARG A 95 5.59 3.35 -11.77
C ARG A 95 6.88 2.54 -11.64
N ASP A 96 7.95 2.99 -12.30
CA ASP A 96 9.21 2.24 -12.39
C ASP A 96 9.95 2.20 -11.04
N TYR A 97 9.87 3.26 -10.24
CA TYR A 97 10.40 3.29 -8.88
C TYR A 97 9.63 2.38 -7.93
N LEU A 98 8.29 2.36 -8.01
CA LEU A 98 7.49 1.43 -7.20
C LEU A 98 7.83 -0.03 -7.53
N VAL A 99 7.91 -0.36 -8.82
CA VAL A 99 8.30 -1.70 -9.26
C VAL A 99 9.71 -2.03 -8.75
N GLY A 100 10.64 -1.09 -8.86
CA GLY A 100 12.01 -1.26 -8.35
C GLY A 100 12.06 -1.55 -6.85
N ASN A 101 11.34 -0.77 -6.05
CA ASN A 101 11.22 -0.96 -4.61
C ASN A 101 10.65 -2.33 -4.24
N LEU A 102 9.58 -2.75 -4.93
CA LEU A 102 8.87 -3.99 -4.64
C LEU A 102 9.59 -5.26 -5.11
N THR A 103 10.56 -5.13 -6.02
CA THR A 103 11.28 -6.26 -6.61
C THR A 103 12.79 -6.25 -6.30
N GLY A 104 13.31 -5.17 -5.72
CA GLY A 104 14.75 -5.02 -5.44
C GLY A 104 15.59 -4.77 -6.70
N HIS A 105 14.98 -4.29 -7.79
CA HIS A 105 15.68 -3.96 -9.04
C HIS A 105 15.79 -2.45 -9.23
N GLN A 106 16.88 -2.00 -9.86
CA GLN A 106 16.95 -0.64 -10.37
C GLN A 106 16.34 -0.59 -11.76
N ILE A 107 15.24 0.14 -11.92
CA ILE A 107 14.57 0.31 -13.21
C ILE A 107 14.96 1.66 -13.79
N ILE A 108 15.42 1.64 -15.04
CA ILE A 108 15.73 2.84 -15.80
C ILE A 108 14.50 3.17 -16.64
N PRO A 109 13.84 4.33 -16.42
CA PRO A 109 12.70 4.75 -17.22
C PRO A 109 13.01 4.72 -18.72
N TYR A 110 12.01 4.35 -19.53
CA TYR A 110 12.09 4.15 -20.99
C TYR A 110 12.95 2.97 -21.48
N ASN A 111 13.63 2.22 -20.62
CA ASN A 111 14.30 0.96 -21.02
C ASN A 111 13.40 -0.28 -20.90
N VAL A 112 12.19 -0.11 -20.34
CA VAL A 112 11.19 -1.17 -20.21
C VAL A 112 10.35 -1.28 -21.50
N THR A 113 9.87 -2.48 -21.79
CA THR A 113 9.02 -2.78 -22.95
C THR A 113 7.83 -3.62 -22.50
N SER A 114 6.85 -3.84 -23.38
CA SER A 114 5.69 -4.73 -23.10
C SER A 114 6.04 -6.22 -22.94
N GLN A 115 7.32 -6.57 -22.93
CA GLN A 115 7.83 -7.92 -22.68
C GLN A 115 8.71 -7.97 -21.43
N THR A 116 8.97 -6.81 -20.81
CA THR A 116 9.83 -6.73 -19.63
C THR A 116 9.12 -7.32 -18.41
N THR A 117 9.86 -8.14 -17.66
CA THR A 117 9.39 -8.76 -16.42
C THR A 117 10.40 -8.58 -15.30
N PHE A 118 9.93 -8.41 -14.07
CA PHE A 118 10.75 -8.40 -12.87
C PHE A 118 10.18 -9.35 -11.82
N SER A 119 11.04 -9.85 -10.95
CA SER A 119 10.64 -10.71 -9.84
C SER A 119 11.58 -10.48 -8.67
N GLY A 120 11.04 -10.44 -7.45
CA GLY A 120 11.83 -10.21 -6.26
C GLY A 120 11.09 -10.45 -4.95
N ILE A 121 11.88 -10.50 -3.86
CA ILE A 121 11.37 -10.70 -2.50
C ILE A 121 11.70 -9.46 -1.67
N THR A 122 10.69 -8.89 -1.03
CA THR A 122 10.83 -7.83 -0.04
C THR A 122 10.30 -8.29 1.31
N SER A 123 10.56 -7.53 2.37
CA SER A 123 10.05 -7.85 3.71
C SER A 123 9.70 -6.58 4.48
N PHE A 124 8.62 -6.63 5.23
CA PHE A 124 8.16 -5.56 6.09
C PHE A 124 7.38 -6.13 7.27
N GLY A 125 7.62 -5.63 8.48
CA GLY A 125 6.87 -6.05 9.68
C GLY A 125 6.89 -7.56 9.96
N ASN A 126 8.02 -8.24 9.69
CA ASN A 126 8.20 -9.70 9.77
C ASN A 126 7.39 -10.53 8.75
N TYR A 127 6.76 -9.88 7.78
CA TYR A 127 6.23 -10.54 6.58
C TYR A 127 7.28 -10.51 5.47
N SER A 128 7.24 -11.54 4.61
CA SER A 128 7.99 -11.55 3.35
C SER A 128 7.03 -11.68 2.18
N TYR A 129 7.27 -10.89 1.14
CA TYR A 129 6.42 -10.79 -0.04
C TYR A 129 7.23 -11.13 -1.28
N GLN A 130 6.72 -12.03 -2.11
CA GLN A 130 7.19 -12.26 -3.47
C GLN A 130 6.35 -11.40 -4.42
N THR A 131 7.01 -10.58 -5.23
CA THR A 131 6.36 -9.74 -6.24
C THR A 131 6.85 -10.14 -7.63
N ASP A 132 5.92 -10.52 -8.49
CA ASP A 132 6.16 -10.80 -9.92
C ASP A 132 5.50 -9.70 -10.76
N VAL A 133 6.24 -9.09 -11.67
CA VAL A 133 5.80 -7.93 -12.46
C VAL A 133 5.95 -8.21 -13.95
N GLN A 134 4.93 -7.86 -14.73
CA GLN A 134 4.97 -7.85 -16.19
C GLN A 134 4.49 -6.49 -16.71
N TYR A 135 5.30 -5.86 -17.54
CA TYR A 135 4.90 -4.69 -18.30
C TYR A 135 4.04 -5.10 -19.48
N VAL A 136 2.89 -4.47 -19.65
CA VAL A 136 1.97 -4.71 -20.76
C VAL A 136 1.60 -3.40 -21.44
N SER A 137 1.28 -3.47 -22.73
CA SER A 137 0.75 -2.35 -23.51
C SER A 137 -0.71 -2.60 -23.89
N GLY A 138 -1.39 -1.55 -24.38
CA GLY A 138 -2.76 -1.66 -24.89
C GLY A 138 -3.85 -1.51 -23.83
N LEU A 139 -3.49 -1.40 -22.55
CA LEU A 139 -4.43 -1.05 -21.46
C LEU A 139 -4.62 0.46 -21.34
N LEU A 140 -3.55 1.24 -21.54
CA LEU A 140 -3.57 2.69 -21.58
C LEU A 140 -3.01 3.18 -22.92
N GLN A 141 -3.47 4.36 -23.36
CA GLN A 141 -2.92 5.03 -24.53
C GLN A 141 -1.62 5.73 -24.15
N ASN A 142 -0.66 5.73 -25.06
CA ASN A 142 0.54 6.59 -24.97
C ASN A 142 0.12 8.04 -25.23
N SER A 143 -0.26 8.76 -24.16
CA SER A 143 -0.96 10.05 -24.24
C SER A 143 -0.83 10.82 -22.95
N SER A 144 -1.26 12.08 -22.99
CA SER A 144 -1.47 12.90 -21.80
C SER A 144 -2.93 13.28 -21.63
N LEU A 145 -3.79 12.92 -22.58
CA LEU A 145 -5.22 13.18 -22.47
C LEU A 145 -5.80 12.44 -21.26
N GLY A 146 -6.49 13.17 -20.38
CA GLY A 146 -7.07 12.61 -19.17
C GLY A 146 -6.06 12.23 -18.09
N ILE A 147 -4.79 12.64 -18.24
CA ILE A 147 -3.77 12.48 -17.19
C ILE A 147 -3.74 13.73 -16.31
N ASN A 148 -3.77 13.53 -14.99
CA ASN A 148 -3.68 14.61 -14.03
C ASN A 148 -2.34 15.35 -14.17
N HIS A 149 -2.34 16.69 -14.08
CA HIS A 149 -1.23 17.59 -14.42
C HIS A 149 -0.68 17.50 -15.86
N ASN A 150 -1.44 16.97 -16.84
CA ASN A 150 -0.93 16.84 -18.22
C ASN A 150 -0.38 18.12 -18.86
N LEU A 151 -0.97 19.28 -18.53
CA LEU A 151 -0.67 20.59 -19.09
C LEU A 151 -0.49 21.60 -17.96
N THR A 152 0.56 21.43 -17.15
CA THR A 152 0.91 22.48 -16.20
C THR A 152 1.42 23.69 -16.99
N PHE A 153 0.79 24.85 -16.72
CA PHE A 153 0.93 26.05 -17.55
C PHE A 153 2.32 26.71 -17.45
N GLN A 154 3.17 26.22 -16.54
CA GLN A 154 4.52 26.70 -16.33
C GLN A 154 5.54 25.68 -16.85
N LEU A 155 6.07 25.94 -18.04
CA LEU A 155 7.40 25.43 -18.37
C LEU A 155 8.38 25.91 -17.28
N PRO A 156 9.25 25.04 -16.74
CA PRO A 156 9.64 23.70 -17.24
C PRO A 156 8.89 22.47 -16.68
N PHE A 157 7.81 22.65 -15.91
CA PHE A 157 7.19 21.64 -15.04
C PHE A 157 6.12 20.75 -15.69
N SER A 158 6.01 20.72 -17.02
CA SER A 158 5.09 19.81 -17.70
C SER A 158 5.48 18.36 -17.46
N VAL A 159 4.51 17.52 -17.09
CA VAL A 159 4.65 16.06 -17.02
C VAL A 159 5.01 15.50 -18.40
N GLU A 160 4.44 16.11 -19.45
CA GLU A 160 4.89 15.95 -20.82
C GLU A 160 6.32 16.47 -21.02
N THR A 161 7.09 15.76 -21.84
CA THR A 161 8.38 16.25 -22.32
C THR A 161 8.24 16.71 -23.77
N SER A 162 9.23 17.44 -24.28
CA SER A 162 9.26 17.79 -25.71
C SER A 162 9.36 16.58 -26.66
N ARG A 163 9.54 15.36 -26.13
CA ARG A 163 9.70 14.12 -26.89
C ARG A 163 8.68 13.04 -26.57
N HIS A 164 8.00 13.12 -25.42
CA HIS A 164 7.13 12.06 -24.90
C HIS A 164 5.92 12.68 -24.19
N PRO A 165 4.74 12.08 -24.30
CA PRO A 165 3.57 12.47 -23.51
C PRO A 165 3.74 12.09 -22.02
N ALA A 166 2.77 12.45 -21.18
CA ALA A 166 2.81 12.26 -19.74
C ALA A 166 2.95 10.78 -19.30
N ILE A 167 2.40 9.84 -20.08
CA ILE A 167 2.58 8.40 -19.89
C ILE A 167 2.95 7.70 -21.21
N ASP A 168 3.78 6.67 -21.14
CA ASP A 168 4.24 5.89 -22.30
C ASP A 168 3.23 4.82 -22.77
N GLY A 169 2.10 4.67 -22.07
CA GLY A 169 1.05 3.67 -22.33
C GLY A 169 1.37 2.26 -21.81
N LEU A 170 2.50 2.06 -21.12
CA LEU A 170 2.82 0.81 -20.44
C LEU A 170 2.20 0.77 -19.04
N VAL A 171 1.67 -0.40 -18.68
CA VAL A 171 1.14 -0.71 -17.36
C VAL A 171 1.97 -1.82 -16.75
N ALA A 172 2.41 -1.64 -15.50
CA ALA A 172 3.07 -2.69 -14.73
C ALA A 172 2.01 -3.53 -13.99
N VAL A 173 1.75 -4.74 -14.50
CA VAL A 173 0.85 -5.69 -13.84
C VAL A 173 1.64 -6.46 -12.79
N MET A 174 1.21 -6.38 -11.53
CA MET A 174 1.92 -6.94 -10.38
C MET A 174 1.11 -8.05 -9.73
N THR A 175 1.74 -9.17 -9.43
CA THR A 175 1.21 -10.24 -8.57
C THR A 175 2.04 -10.32 -7.30
N VAL A 176 1.43 -10.05 -6.16
CA VAL A 176 2.10 -10.07 -4.85
C VAL A 176 1.61 -11.27 -4.04
N LYS A 177 2.54 -12.03 -3.46
CA LYS A 177 2.26 -13.19 -2.62
C LYS A 177 2.96 -13.06 -1.28
N THR A 178 2.24 -13.25 -0.19
CA THR A 178 2.87 -13.43 1.12
C THR A 178 3.50 -14.82 1.18
N ILE A 179 4.82 -14.89 1.34
CA ILE A 179 5.59 -16.14 1.40
C ILE A 179 6.08 -16.46 2.81
N SER A 180 6.05 -15.48 3.72
CA SER A 180 6.30 -15.66 5.15
C SER A 180 5.49 -14.66 5.97
N GLN A 181 5.05 -15.06 7.16
CA GLN A 181 4.31 -14.21 8.10
C GLN A 181 4.76 -14.53 9.55
N PRO A 182 4.71 -13.55 10.47
CA PRO A 182 5.05 -13.79 11.87
C PRO A 182 4.14 -14.87 12.47
N GLN A 183 4.70 -15.74 13.31
CA GLN A 183 3.91 -16.72 14.04
C GLN A 183 2.86 -15.98 14.89
N SER A 184 1.58 -16.30 14.70
CA SER A 184 0.55 -15.80 15.60
C SER A 184 0.89 -16.25 17.01
N SER A 185 0.96 -15.31 17.95
CA SER A 185 0.99 -15.66 19.37
C SER A 185 -0.39 -16.21 19.71
N ALA A 186 -0.61 -17.51 19.47
CA ALA A 186 -1.75 -18.18 20.05
C ALA A 186 -1.64 -17.95 21.56
N ALA A 187 -2.58 -17.18 22.12
CA ALA A 187 -2.79 -17.19 23.55
C ALA A 187 -3.10 -18.64 23.91
N MET A 188 -2.09 -19.38 24.38
CA MET A 188 -2.31 -20.66 25.02
C MET A 188 -3.07 -20.33 26.30
N THR A 189 -4.40 -20.35 26.22
CA THR A 189 -5.26 -20.50 27.37
C THR A 189 -4.91 -21.87 27.95
N THR A 190 -3.90 -21.91 28.81
CA THR A 190 -3.60 -23.05 29.65
C THR A 190 -4.78 -23.19 30.61
N TYR A 191 -5.79 -23.92 30.18
CA TYR A 191 -6.72 -24.57 31.12
C TYR A 191 -5.89 -25.56 31.93
N SER A 192 -5.31 -25.06 33.02
CA SER A 192 -4.88 -25.91 34.12
C SER A 192 -6.12 -26.67 34.57
N GLN A 193 -6.22 -27.95 34.18
CA GLN A 193 -7.13 -28.87 34.83
C GLN A 193 -6.64 -29.02 36.27
N MET A 194 -7.11 -28.14 37.16
CA MET A 194 -7.11 -28.41 38.59
C MET A 194 -7.98 -29.65 38.78
N ARG A 195 -7.32 -30.80 38.95
CA ARG A 195 -7.96 -31.99 39.49
C ARG A 195 -8.42 -31.63 40.89
N PHE A 196 -9.73 -31.49 41.07
CA PHE A 196 -10.32 -31.49 42.41
C PHE A 196 -10.05 -32.86 43.03
N ALA A 197 -9.04 -32.95 43.89
CA ALA A 197 -8.91 -34.05 44.82
C ALA A 197 -10.04 -33.89 45.85
N ALA A 198 -11.07 -34.71 45.73
CA ALA A 198 -12.11 -34.81 46.74
C ALA A 198 -11.49 -35.34 48.05
N LEU A 199 -11.32 -34.46 49.04
CA LEU A 199 -11.03 -34.87 50.40
C LEU A 199 -12.33 -35.43 51.02
N ALA A 200 -12.37 -36.76 51.18
CA ALA A 200 -13.36 -37.41 52.02
C ALA A 200 -13.04 -37.15 53.50
N LEU A 201 -13.88 -36.37 54.17
CA LEU A 201 -13.88 -36.23 55.62
C LEU A 201 -14.83 -37.27 56.23
N PRO A 202 -14.42 -38.05 57.24
CA PRO A 202 -15.31 -38.97 57.93
C PRO A 202 -16.23 -38.20 58.89
N LEU A 203 -17.54 -38.40 58.71
CA LEU A 203 -18.59 -37.85 59.56
C LEU A 203 -18.60 -38.59 60.90
N LEU A 204 -18.11 -37.94 61.97
CA LEU A 204 -18.28 -38.42 63.34
C LEU A 204 -19.72 -38.17 63.78
N THR A 205 -20.48 -39.25 63.96
CA THR A 205 -21.77 -39.25 64.64
C THR A 205 -21.53 -39.26 66.15
N LEU A 206 -21.85 -38.14 66.83
CA LEU A 206 -22.13 -38.16 68.27
C LEU A 206 -23.57 -37.74 68.50
N GLY A 207 -24.34 -38.68 69.02
CA GLY A 207 -25.71 -38.46 69.47
C GLY A 207 -25.77 -37.59 70.73
N GLY A 208 -26.94 -37.01 70.94
CA GLY A 208 -27.32 -36.32 72.16
C GLY A 208 -28.82 -36.06 72.16
N LEU A 209 -29.58 -37.01 72.71
CA LEU A 209 -30.90 -36.75 73.28
C LEU A 209 -30.82 -35.58 74.27
N VAL A 210 -31.85 -34.73 74.34
CA VAL A 210 -32.68 -34.53 75.54
C VAL A 210 -34.03 -33.96 75.09
N ALA A 211 -35.09 -34.40 75.78
CA ALA A 211 -36.49 -34.27 75.47
C ALA A 211 -37.22 -33.31 76.44
N LEU A 212 -38.48 -33.00 76.07
CA LEU A 212 -39.62 -32.55 76.91
C LEU A 212 -39.48 -31.14 77.53
N SER A 213 -40.50 -30.28 77.51
CA SER A 213 -41.95 -30.50 77.64
C SER A 213 -42.72 -29.38 76.94
#